data_AF-W2P2V8-F1
#
_entry.id   AF-W2P2V8-F1
#
_cell.length_a   1.000
_cell.length_b   1.000
_cell.length_c   1.000
_cell.angle_alpha   90.00
_cell.angle_beta   90.00
_cell.angle_gamma   90.00
#
_symmetry.space_group_name_H-M   'P 1'
#
loop_
_entity.id
_entity.type
_entity.pdbx_description
1 polymer ?
#
loop_
_entity_poly.entity_id
_entity_poly.type
_entity_poly.pdbx_seq_one_letter_code
_entity_poly.pdbx_strand_id
1 'polypeptide(L)'
;MVANTRWRMVLSLMNGTVASVDALHLVILANVDTTKASTSQTTQRQLGLLVLSFSMLLSLSCVLSVWLIPKRSVGCSMVVNALVFLLHALVFLPLSVMILIDGHRVLGLIELAFVVAMVAGCVSCRIYSVRMRDEVDRNDALEISYEQLKMEQVATSVAAGC
;
A
#
# COMPACT_ATOMS: atom_id res chain seq x y z
N MET A 1 -14.85 -13.00 11.61
CA MET A 1 -14.72 -11.53 11.40
C MET A 1 -13.29 -10.99 11.65
N VAL A 2 -12.54 -11.50 12.63
CA VAL A 2 -11.22 -10.98 13.05
C VAL A 2 -10.12 -11.00 11.96
N ALA A 3 -10.08 -12.00 11.08
CA ALA A 3 -9.07 -12.05 10.02
C ALA A 3 -9.24 -10.92 8.98
N ASN A 4 -10.48 -10.48 8.74
CA ASN A 4 -10.80 -9.47 7.73
C ASN A 4 -10.45 -8.03 8.16
N THR A 5 -10.27 -7.79 9.46
CA THR A 5 -9.89 -6.46 9.99
C THR A 5 -8.38 -6.31 10.17
N ARG A 6 -7.64 -7.40 10.40
CA ARG A 6 -6.19 -7.35 10.64
C ARG A 6 -5.39 -6.81 9.45
N TRP A 7 -5.60 -7.35 8.26
CA TRP A 7 -4.87 -6.90 7.06
C TRP A 7 -5.21 -5.44 6.70
N ARG A 8 -6.46 -5.02 6.93
CA ARG A 8 -6.90 -3.63 6.71
C ARG A 8 -6.15 -2.68 7.64
N MET A 9 -6.09 -3.02 8.93
CA MET A 9 -5.33 -2.23 9.91
C MET A 9 -3.85 -2.13 9.54
N VAL A 10 -3.20 -3.24 9.15
CA VAL A 10 -1.79 -3.23 8.75
C VAL A 10 -1.57 -2.35 7.52
N LEU A 11 -2.37 -2.51 6.46
CA LEU A 11 -2.24 -1.67 5.26
C LEU A 11 -2.50 -0.19 5.55
N SER A 12 -3.53 0.12 6.35
CA SER A 12 -3.82 1.51 6.73
C SER A 12 -2.66 2.11 7.52
N LEU A 13 -2.06 1.35 8.45
CA LEU A 13 -0.90 1.80 9.22
C LEU A 13 0.31 2.08 8.30
N MET A 14 0.59 1.17 7.36
CA MET A 14 1.72 1.31 6.44
C MET A 14 1.53 2.53 5.53
N ASN A 15 0.39 2.66 4.87
CA ASN A 15 0.11 3.80 4.00
C ASN A 15 0.03 5.13 4.78
N GLY A 16 -0.51 5.11 6.01
CA GLY A 16 -0.51 6.27 6.89
C GLY A 16 0.90 6.73 7.25
N THR A 17 1.79 5.77 7.52
CA THR A 17 3.21 6.03 7.78
C THR A 17 3.87 6.68 6.55
N VAL A 18 3.63 6.14 5.36
CA VAL A 18 4.15 6.72 4.11
C VAL A 18 3.66 8.14 3.89
N ALA A 19 2.35 8.37 4.01
CA ALA A 19 1.78 9.71 3.87
C ALA A 19 2.38 10.70 4.88
N SER A 20 2.69 10.27 6.11
CA SER A 20 3.33 11.14 7.10
C SER A 20 4.78 11.48 6.75
N VAL A 21 5.53 10.54 6.15
CA VAL A 21 6.91 10.78 5.70
C VAL A 21 6.93 11.70 4.48
N ASP A 22 6.03 11.49 3.52
CA ASP A 22 5.87 12.40 2.38
C ASP A 22 5.53 13.82 2.84
N ALA A 23 4.62 13.96 3.81
CA ALA A 23 4.25 15.25 4.39
C ALA A 23 5.46 15.95 5.04
N LEU A 24 6.28 15.22 5.80
CA LEU A 24 7.51 15.76 6.39
C LEU A 24 8.47 16.24 5.31
N HIS A 25 8.67 15.45 4.25
CA HIS A 25 9.53 15.82 3.12
C HIS A 25 9.01 17.04 2.36
N LEU A 26 7.70 17.16 2.19
CA LEU A 26 7.07 18.35 1.61
C LEU A 26 7.34 19.59 2.47
N VAL A 27 7.23 19.48 3.79
CA VAL A 27 7.54 20.59 4.70
C VAL A 27 9.01 20.99 4.60
N ILE A 28 9.93 20.03 4.58
CA ILE A 28 11.36 20.30 4.42
C ILE A 28 11.62 20.98 3.07
N LEU A 29 11.14 20.38 1.97
CA LEU A 29 11.31 20.94 0.62
C LEU A 29 10.66 22.30 0.46
N ALA A 30 9.55 22.59 1.15
CA ALA A 30 8.89 23.90 1.10
C ALA A 30 9.67 24.98 1.87
N ASN A 31 10.38 24.61 2.95
CA ASN A 31 11.09 25.56 3.82
C ASN A 31 12.58 25.74 3.49
N VAL A 32 13.16 24.98 2.56
CA VAL A 32 14.54 25.20 2.10
C VAL A 32 14.67 26.59 1.45
N ASP A 33 15.61 27.39 1.97
CA ASP A 33 15.97 28.71 1.45
C ASP A 33 16.59 28.57 0.04
N THR A 34 15.98 29.24 -0.93
CA THR A 34 16.36 29.19 -2.35
C THR A 34 16.94 30.48 -2.89
N THR A 35 17.32 31.41 -2.02
CA THR A 35 17.91 32.70 -2.42
C THR A 35 19.16 32.58 -3.30
N LYS A 36 19.82 31.40 -3.35
CA LYS A 36 20.99 31.10 -4.20
C LYS A 36 20.81 29.92 -5.17
N ALA A 37 19.59 29.40 -5.34
CA ALA A 37 19.35 28.20 -6.14
C ALA A 37 19.39 28.49 -7.65
N SER A 38 20.04 27.62 -8.42
CA SER A 38 20.02 27.70 -9.89
C SER A 38 18.63 27.36 -10.46
N THR A 39 18.39 27.73 -11.73
CA THR A 39 17.14 27.38 -12.44
C THR A 39 16.91 25.86 -12.53
N SER A 40 17.98 25.07 -12.61
CA SER A 40 17.89 23.60 -12.59
C SER A 40 17.48 23.07 -11.22
N GLN A 41 18.03 23.61 -10.14
CA GLN A 41 17.68 23.22 -8.77
C GLN A 41 16.23 23.59 -8.41
N THR A 42 15.76 24.75 -8.84
CA THR A 42 14.36 25.17 -8.64
C THR A 42 13.37 24.28 -9.39
N THR A 43 13.68 23.89 -10.64
CA THR A 43 12.84 22.97 -11.42
C THR A 43 12.79 21.57 -10.78
N GLN A 44 13.93 21.04 -10.35
CA GLN A 44 14.01 19.75 -9.66
C GLN A 44 13.23 19.76 -8.33
N ARG A 45 13.29 20.86 -7.58
CA ARG A 45 12.50 21.07 -6.35
C ARG A 45 11.00 21.07 -6.62
N GLN A 46 10.53 21.80 -7.63
CA GLN A 46 9.11 21.83 -8.01
C GLN A 46 8.62 20.44 -8.44
N LEU A 47 9.41 19.73 -9.23
CA LEU A 47 9.12 18.35 -9.60
C LEU A 47 9.03 17.44 -8.37
N GLY A 48 9.98 17.56 -7.44
CA GLY A 48 9.99 16.81 -6.18
C GLY A 48 8.75 17.10 -5.32
N LEU A 49 8.35 18.37 -5.20
CA LEU A 49 7.12 18.77 -4.50
C LEU A 49 5.87 18.18 -5.14
N LEU A 50 5.77 18.19 -6.47
CA LEU A 50 4.65 17.60 -7.18
C LEU A 50 4.60 16.09 -6.95
N VAL A 51 5.71 15.38 -7.18
CA VAL A 51 5.80 13.93 -7.03
C VAL A 51 5.42 13.51 -5.61
N LEU A 52 5.99 14.14 -4.57
CA LEU A 52 5.68 13.83 -3.17
C LEU A 52 4.22 14.15 -2.81
N SER A 53 3.66 15.25 -3.34
CA SER A 53 2.25 15.59 -3.10
C SER A 53 1.31 14.55 -3.69
N PHE A 54 1.57 14.11 -4.93
CA PHE A 54 0.80 13.03 -5.54
C PHE A 54 0.99 11.70 -4.80
N SER A 55 2.21 11.42 -4.35
CA SER A 55 2.54 10.22 -3.57
C SER A 55 1.76 10.17 -2.25
N MET A 56 1.73 11.28 -1.53
CA MET A 56 0.99 11.44 -0.28
C MET A 56 -0.53 11.23 -0.51
N LEU A 57 -1.09 11.85 -1.54
CA LEU A 57 -2.50 11.69 -1.89
C LEU A 57 -2.83 10.25 -2.28
N LEU A 58 -1.94 9.58 -3.00
CA LEU A 58 -2.11 8.19 -3.39
C LEU A 58 -2.08 7.26 -2.16
N SER A 59 -1.16 7.49 -1.23
CA SER A 59 -1.06 6.77 0.03
C SER A 59 -2.29 6.98 0.92
N LEU A 60 -2.77 8.22 1.06
CA LEU A 60 -4.01 8.54 1.79
C LEU A 60 -5.25 7.91 1.13
N SER A 61 -5.31 7.96 -0.20
CA SER A 61 -6.36 7.27 -0.96
C SER A 61 -6.34 5.77 -0.70
N CYS A 62 -5.16 5.15 -0.62
CA CYS A 62 -5.02 3.74 -0.24
C CYS A 62 -5.49 3.48 1.20
N VAL A 63 -5.19 4.35 2.16
CA VAL A 63 -5.71 4.23 3.55
C VAL A 63 -7.24 4.20 3.56
N LEU A 64 -7.87 5.16 2.89
CA LEU A 64 -9.34 5.30 2.87
C LEU A 64 -10.01 4.16 2.10
N SER A 65 -9.45 3.80 0.94
CA SER A 65 -9.99 2.77 0.05
C SER A 65 -9.94 1.38 0.69
N VAL A 66 -8.93 1.08 1.50
CA VAL A 66 -8.81 -0.21 2.21
C VAL A 66 -10.03 -0.53 3.08
N TRP A 67 -10.79 0.46 3.54
CA TRP A 67 -12.03 0.24 4.31
C TRP A 67 -13.27 0.10 3.43
N LEU A 68 -13.25 0.65 2.22
CA LEU A 68 -14.37 0.63 1.28
C LEU A 68 -14.34 -0.59 0.33
N ILE A 69 -13.17 -1.23 0.18
CA ILE A 69 -12.96 -2.32 -0.77
C ILE A 69 -13.65 -3.62 -0.30
N PRO A 70 -14.52 -4.24 -1.13
CA PRO A 70 -15.11 -5.54 -0.83
C PRO A 70 -14.06 -6.65 -0.82
N LYS A 71 -14.30 -7.73 -0.07
CA LYS A 71 -13.33 -8.83 0.09
C LYS A 71 -12.82 -9.41 -1.24
N ARG A 72 -13.68 -9.51 -2.25
CA ARG A 72 -13.33 -10.05 -3.57
C ARG A 72 -12.30 -9.20 -4.33
N SER A 73 -12.13 -7.92 -4.01
CA SER A 73 -11.15 -7.03 -4.67
C SER A 73 -9.92 -6.72 -3.82
N VAL A 74 -9.72 -7.44 -2.71
CA VAL A 74 -8.54 -7.30 -1.84
C VAL A 74 -7.25 -7.61 -2.59
N GLY A 75 -7.26 -8.64 -3.45
CA GLY A 75 -6.10 -8.99 -4.28
C GLY A 75 -5.64 -7.81 -5.15
N CYS A 76 -6.56 -7.12 -5.82
CA CYS A 76 -6.27 -5.93 -6.63
C CYS A 76 -5.78 -4.76 -5.76
N SER A 77 -6.41 -4.52 -4.62
CA SER A 77 -5.97 -3.50 -3.66
C SER A 77 -4.53 -3.71 -3.19
N MET A 78 -4.16 -4.95 -2.90
CA MET A 78 -2.81 -5.32 -2.48
C MET A 78 -1.78 -5.08 -3.59
N VAL A 79 -2.14 -5.32 -4.86
CA VAL A 79 -1.25 -5.03 -6.00
C VAL A 79 -1.03 -3.53 -6.15
N VAL A 80 -2.08 -2.72 -6.02
CA VAL A 80 -1.96 -1.26 -6.06
C VAL A 80 -1.03 -0.79 -4.94
N ASN A 81 -1.26 -1.23 -3.69
CA ASN A 81 -0.39 -0.90 -2.56
C ASN A 81 1.07 -1.33 -2.77
N ALA A 82 1.30 -2.51 -3.37
CA ALA A 82 2.66 -2.96 -3.69
C ALA A 82 3.35 -2.02 -4.69
N LEU A 83 2.65 -1.56 -5.73
CA LEU A 83 3.17 -0.59 -6.69
C LEU A 83 3.46 0.76 -6.04
N VAL A 84 2.57 1.22 -5.15
CA VAL A 84 2.76 2.45 -4.38
C VAL A 84 4.02 2.35 -3.53
N PHE A 85 4.20 1.29 -2.74
CA PHE A 85 5.41 1.13 -1.92
C PHE A 85 6.69 1.01 -2.77
N LEU A 86 6.62 0.33 -3.91
CA LEU A 86 7.77 0.23 -4.82
C LEU A 86 8.15 1.61 -5.38
N LEU A 87 7.17 2.43 -5.76
CA LEU A 87 7.41 3.79 -6.22
C LEU A 87 8.12 4.63 -5.15
N HIS A 88 7.67 4.56 -3.89
CA HIS A 88 8.32 5.25 -2.78
C HIS A 88 9.76 4.75 -2.58
N ALA A 89 9.99 3.44 -2.60
CA ALA A 89 11.34 2.90 -2.49
C ALA A 89 12.27 3.45 -3.59
N LEU A 90 11.78 3.55 -4.83
CA LEU A 90 12.56 4.06 -5.96
C LEU A 90 12.84 5.57 -5.88
N VAL A 91 11.92 6.36 -5.32
CA VAL A 91 12.09 7.81 -5.16
C VAL A 91 13.03 8.13 -3.98
N PHE A 92 12.88 7.43 -2.87
CA PHE A 92 13.62 7.71 -1.65
C PHE A 92 15.02 7.09 -1.63
N LEU A 93 15.28 6.02 -2.39
CA LEU A 93 16.62 5.43 -2.48
C LEU A 93 17.69 6.42 -2.98
N PRO A 94 17.54 7.09 -4.13
CA PRO A 94 18.52 8.07 -4.59
C PRO A 94 18.63 9.27 -3.64
N LEU A 95 17.53 9.69 -3.02
CA LEU A 95 17.54 10.75 -2.00
C LEU A 95 18.38 10.35 -0.78
N SER A 96 18.19 9.14 -0.27
CA SER A 96 18.94 8.58 0.86
C SER A 96 20.44 8.54 0.56
N VAL A 97 20.79 8.08 -0.64
CA VAL A 97 22.19 7.97 -1.10
C VAL A 97 22.82 9.37 -1.23
N MET A 98 22.09 10.34 -1.78
CA MET A 98 22.58 11.72 -1.89
C MET A 98 22.85 12.33 -0.50
N ILE A 99 21.91 12.19 0.44
CA ILE A 99 22.07 12.69 1.83
C ILE A 99 23.26 12.02 2.55
N LEU A 100 23.49 10.72 2.30
CA LEU A 100 24.65 10.00 2.82
C LEU A 100 25.97 10.55 2.27
N ILE A 101 26.03 10.83 0.96
CA ILE A 101 27.20 11.37 0.28
C ILE A 101 27.52 12.79 0.78
N ASP A 102 26.49 13.60 1.03
CA ASP A 102 26.63 14.97 1.56
C ASP A 102 27.03 15.01 3.05
N GLY A 103 27.32 13.87 3.67
CA GLY A 103 27.85 13.77 5.03
C GLY A 103 26.79 13.75 6.14
N HIS A 104 25.51 13.84 5.79
CA HIS A 104 24.38 13.78 6.74
C HIS A 104 24.03 12.33 7.11
N ARG A 105 24.94 11.63 7.79
CA ARG A 105 24.85 10.18 8.06
C ARG A 105 23.56 9.74 8.77
N VAL A 106 23.13 10.45 9.81
CA VAL A 106 21.93 10.06 10.59
C VAL A 106 20.67 10.16 9.74
N LEU A 107 20.48 11.28 9.05
CA LEU A 107 19.33 11.49 8.18
C LEU A 107 19.33 10.50 7.02
N GLY A 108 20.47 10.30 6.36
CA GLY A 108 20.58 9.37 5.25
C GLY A 108 20.34 7.90 5.64
N LEU A 109 20.70 7.49 6.86
CA LEU A 109 20.35 6.16 7.39
C LEU A 109 18.87 6.01 7.72
N ILE A 110 18.20 7.07 8.19
CA ILE A 110 16.76 7.08 8.44
C ILE A 110 16.00 6.91 7.12
N GLU A 111 16.39 7.66 6.08
CA GLU A 111 15.80 7.55 4.75
C GLU A 111 16.03 6.16 4.14
N LEU A 112 17.23 5.59 4.32
CA LEU A 112 17.51 4.24 3.85
C LEU A 112 16.68 3.17 4.59
N ALA A 113 16.48 3.34 5.91
CA ALA A 113 15.60 2.46 6.68
C ALA A 113 14.14 2.57 6.21
N PHE A 114 13.69 3.77 5.83
CA PHE A 114 12.39 3.97 5.22
C PHE A 114 12.27 3.24 3.88
N VAL A 115 13.28 3.32 3.01
CA VAL A 115 13.33 2.56 1.74
C VAL A 115 13.23 1.05 1.99
N VAL A 116 13.96 0.53 2.97
CA VAL A 116 13.89 -0.90 3.34
C VAL A 116 12.48 -1.27 3.82
N ALA A 117 11.84 -0.43 4.63
CA ALA A 117 10.47 -0.64 5.07
C ALA A 117 9.47 -0.65 3.89
N MET A 118 9.68 0.21 2.88
CA MET A 118 8.85 0.24 1.67
C MET A 118 9.01 -1.03 0.84
N VAL A 119 10.24 -1.50 0.65
CA VAL A 119 10.51 -2.76 -0.05
C VAL A 119 9.87 -3.94 0.69
N ALA A 120 10.01 -4.00 2.01
CA ALA A 120 9.38 -5.01 2.85
C ALA A 120 7.83 -4.96 2.76
N GLY A 121 7.27 -3.76 2.72
CA GLY A 121 5.84 -3.54 2.49
C GLY A 121 5.36 -4.04 1.13
N CYS A 122 6.12 -3.77 0.07
CA CYS A 122 5.83 -4.28 -1.28
C CYS A 122 5.81 -5.82 -1.31
N VAL A 123 6.83 -6.47 -0.75
CA VAL A 123 6.92 -7.94 -0.66
C VAL A 123 5.75 -8.49 0.16
N SER A 124 5.44 -7.86 1.29
CA SER A 124 4.32 -8.25 2.14
C SER A 124 2.99 -8.15 1.41
N CYS A 125 2.70 -7.04 0.73
CA CYS A 125 1.51 -6.85 -0.08
C CYS A 125 1.39 -7.92 -1.18
N ARG A 126 2.49 -8.29 -1.83
CA ARG A 126 2.49 -9.39 -2.81
C ARG A 126 2.12 -10.73 -2.19
N ILE A 127 2.74 -11.09 -1.06
CA ILE A 127 2.44 -12.34 -0.36
C ILE A 127 0.97 -12.36 0.11
N TYR A 128 0.48 -11.26 0.68
CA TYR A 128 -0.91 -11.15 1.13
C TYR A 128 -1.91 -11.14 -0.03
N SER A 129 -1.57 -10.55 -1.18
CA SER A 129 -2.40 -10.58 -2.39
C SER A 129 -2.69 -12.02 -2.84
N VAL A 130 -1.65 -12.86 -2.85
CA VAL A 130 -1.77 -14.29 -3.21
C VAL A 130 -2.59 -15.03 -2.16
N ARG A 131 -2.23 -14.93 -0.88
CA ARG A 131 -2.93 -15.62 0.21
C ARG A 131 -4.41 -15.26 0.29
N MET A 132 -4.75 -13.98 0.12
CA MET A 132 -6.14 -13.53 0.14
C MET A 132 -6.92 -14.01 -1.07
N ARG A 133 -6.28 -14.13 -2.24
CA ARG A 133 -6.92 -14.71 -3.41
C ARG A 133 -7.25 -16.19 -3.14
N ASP A 134 -6.30 -16.96 -2.64
CA ASP A 134 -6.51 -18.37 -2.31
C ASP A 134 -7.60 -18.55 -1.24
N GLU A 135 -7.65 -17.68 -0.22
CA GLU A 135 -8.71 -17.68 0.79
C GLU A 135 -10.09 -17.33 0.21
N VAL A 136 -10.17 -16.38 -0.73
CA VAL A 136 -11.42 -16.01 -1.40
C VAL A 136 -11.89 -17.15 -2.29
N ASP A 137 -11.02 -17.71 -3.13
CA ASP A 137 -11.35 -18.81 -4.03
C ASP A 137 -11.79 -20.06 -3.25
N ARG A 138 -11.13 -20.34 -2.12
CA ARG A 138 -11.52 -21.45 -1.22
C ARG A 138 -12.88 -21.23 -0.58
N ASN A 139 -13.18 -20.01 -0.14
CA ASN A 139 -14.48 -19.70 0.47
C ASN A 139 -15.61 -19.73 -0.57
N ASP A 140 -15.38 -19.19 -1.77
CA ASP A 140 -16.35 -19.24 -2.87
C ASP A 140 -16.64 -20.70 -3.26
N ALA A 141 -15.61 -21.57 -3.33
CA ALA A 141 -15.80 -23.00 -3.58
C ALA A 141 -16.64 -23.70 -2.47
N LEU A 142 -16.38 -23.39 -1.21
CA LEU A 142 -17.15 -23.93 -0.08
C LEU A 142 -18.62 -23.46 -0.09
N GLU A 143 -18.87 -22.20 -0.45
CA GLU A 143 -20.22 -21.65 -0.56
C GLU A 143 -21.01 -22.34 -1.69
N ILE A 144 -20.37 -22.58 -2.83
CA ILE A 144 -20.97 -23.32 -3.94
C ILE A 144 -21.31 -24.76 -3.52
N SER A 145 -20.37 -25.47 -2.89
CA SER A 145 -20.62 -26.83 -2.41
C SER A 145 -21.73 -26.89 -1.37
N TYR A 146 -21.83 -25.89 -0.48
CA TYR A 146 -22.90 -25.81 0.51
C TYR A 146 -24.27 -25.58 -0.14
N GLU A 147 -24.39 -24.63 -1.08
CA GLU A 147 -25.66 -24.39 -1.77
C GLU A 147 -26.06 -25.58 -2.65
N GLN A 148 -25.11 -26.29 -3.26
CA GLN A 148 -25.38 -27.56 -3.95
C GLN A 148 -25.94 -28.63 -3.00
N LEU A 149 -25.29 -28.83 -1.85
CA LEU A 149 -25.74 -29.82 -0.86
C LEU A 149 -27.16 -29.51 -0.33
N LYS A 150 -27.45 -28.22 -0.13
CA LYS A 150 -28.75 -27.73 0.31
C LYS A 150 -29.83 -27.94 -0.77
N MET A 151 -29.53 -27.66 -2.03
CA MET A 151 -30.43 -27.97 -3.16
C MET A 151 -30.73 -29.47 -3.24
N GLU A 152 -29.73 -30.32 -3.03
CA GLU A 152 -29.87 -31.77 -3.06
C GLU A 152 -30.72 -32.32 -1.90
N GLN A 153 -30.58 -31.74 -0.70
CA GLN A 153 -31.45 -32.03 0.44
C GLN A 153 -32.90 -31.59 0.21
N VAL A 154 -33.10 -30.41 -0.40
CA VAL A 154 -34.45 -29.96 -0.78
C VAL A 154 -35.06 -30.90 -1.81
N ALA A 155 -34.32 -31.27 -2.86
CA ALA A 155 -34.79 -32.17 -3.90
C ALA A 155 -35.16 -33.57 -3.37
N THR A 156 -34.35 -34.13 -2.46
CA THR A 156 -34.62 -35.43 -1.82
C THR A 156 -35.82 -35.36 -0.87
N SER A 157 -36.01 -34.26 -0.13
CA SER A 157 -37.20 -34.07 0.72
C SER A 157 -38.49 -33.95 -0.08
N VAL A 158 -38.46 -33.34 -1.27
CA VAL A 158 -39.60 -33.26 -2.19
C VAL A 158 -39.91 -34.62 -2.80
N ALA A 159 -38.89 -35.37 -3.20
CA ALA A 159 -39.04 -36.71 -3.76
C ALA A 159 -39.57 -37.75 -2.74
N ALA A 160 -39.26 -37.59 -1.45
CA ALA A 160 -39.77 -38.45 -0.38
C ALA A 160 -41.19 -38.09 0.10
N GLY A 161 -41.74 -36.96 -0.33
CA GLY A 161 -43.09 -36.48 0.02
C GLY A 161 -44.15 -36.69 -1.06
N CYS A 162 -43.80 -37.33 -2.18
CA CYS A 162 -44.71 -37.82 -3.23
C CYS A 162 -44.85 -39.34 -3.14
#